data_AF-A0A2H0UUJ5-F1
#
_entry.id   AF-A0A2H0UUJ5-F1
#
_cell.length_a   1.000
_cell.length_b   1.000
_cell.length_c   1.000
_cell.angle_alpha   90.00
_cell.angle_beta   90.00
_cell.angle_gamma   90.00
#
_symmetry.space_group_name_H-M   'P 1'
#
loop_
_entity.id
_entity.type
_entity.pdbx_description
1 polymer ?
#
loop_
_entity_poly.entity_id
_entity_poly.type
_entity_poly.pdbx_seq_one_letter_code
_entity_poly.pdbx_strand_id
1 'polypeptide(L)'
;MKKYILIFVAIVAVIGIFAYSNSSKSDQSAFFKDELIKSGLERFGQPIEGFNAFIYLEAFPGFEEVDFDGVETLEGKMTFKDGTLTFERTADNPITSAESMISDEGYTTLMKNFSERIGVNVETEADVATLLEKLHESNGEPNANGDDNTGILPFKSGAMGKVLLGPTCPVEKDPPDPNCADKGYATTIQVIEKNSPKSSLFSSVETDKEGNYKVFLPPGEYELQALGGKTFPRCEWEDITIEPDTMIKIDLTCDTGIR
;
A
#
# COMPACT_ATOMS: atom_id res chain seq x y z
N MET A 1 -46.55 33.76 1.88
CA MET A 1 -45.23 33.39 2.45
C MET A 1 -44.92 31.90 2.34
N LYS A 2 -45.80 30.97 2.78
CA LYS A 2 -45.53 29.51 2.70
C LYS A 2 -45.31 28.94 1.28
N LYS A 3 -45.97 29.46 0.24
CA LYS A 3 -45.76 29.00 -1.16
C LYS A 3 -44.39 29.34 -1.74
N TYR A 4 -43.77 30.45 -1.34
CA TYR A 4 -42.45 30.84 -1.84
C TYR A 4 -41.31 30.05 -1.17
N ILE A 5 -41.51 29.63 0.09
CA ILE A 5 -40.55 28.78 0.82
C ILE A 5 -40.48 27.38 0.20
N LEU A 6 -41.61 26.79 -0.19
CA LEU A 6 -41.64 25.49 -0.87
C LEU A 6 -40.96 25.52 -2.25
N ILE A 7 -41.14 26.60 -3.01
CA ILE A 7 -40.47 26.78 -4.31
C ILE A 7 -38.96 26.97 -4.12
N PHE A 8 -38.54 27.74 -3.12
CA PHE A 8 -37.11 27.96 -2.85
C PHE A 8 -36.40 26.70 -2.36
N VAL A 9 -37.03 25.88 -1.52
CA VAL A 9 -36.49 24.58 -1.09
C VAL A 9 -36.41 23.60 -2.26
N ALA A 10 -37.40 23.58 -3.16
CA ALA A 10 -37.34 22.77 -4.37
C ALA A 10 -36.23 23.23 -5.32
N ILE A 11 -36.03 24.54 -5.48
CA ILE A 11 -34.96 25.08 -6.33
C ILE A 11 -33.58 24.80 -5.72
N VAL A 12 -33.40 24.93 -4.40
CA VAL A 12 -32.12 24.59 -3.74
C VAL A 12 -31.86 23.08 -3.79
N ALA A 13 -32.89 22.24 -3.66
CA ALA A 13 -32.75 20.79 -3.83
C ALA A 13 -32.40 20.42 -5.28
N VAL A 14 -33.03 21.05 -6.27
CA VAL A 14 -32.70 20.84 -7.68
C VAL A 14 -31.31 21.36 -8.02
N ILE A 15 -30.89 22.52 -7.49
CA ILE A 15 -29.53 23.05 -7.68
C ILE A 15 -28.50 22.19 -6.95
N GLY A 16 -28.81 21.65 -5.77
CA GLY A 16 -27.95 20.71 -5.05
C GLY A 16 -27.78 19.39 -5.81
N ILE A 17 -28.86 18.86 -6.39
CA ILE A 17 -28.83 17.67 -7.26
C ILE A 17 -28.08 17.98 -8.58
N PHE A 18 -28.26 19.17 -9.15
CA PHE A 18 -27.61 19.57 -10.41
C PHE A 18 -26.12 19.88 -10.21
N ALA A 19 -25.73 20.42 -9.06
CA ALA A 19 -24.32 20.63 -8.68
C ALA A 19 -23.63 19.30 -8.35
N TYR A 20 -24.36 18.32 -7.78
CA TYR A 20 -23.86 16.96 -7.60
C TYR A 20 -23.73 16.20 -8.94
N SER A 21 -24.56 16.54 -9.94
CA SER A 21 -24.56 15.90 -11.26
C SER A 21 -23.56 16.50 -12.26
N ASN A 22 -22.88 17.61 -11.92
CA ASN A 22 -21.94 18.30 -12.80
C ASN A 22 -20.49 18.22 -12.28
N SER A 23 -20.11 17.07 -11.74
CA SER A 23 -18.72 16.76 -11.44
C SER A 23 -17.97 16.50 -12.76
N SER A 24 -16.84 17.17 -12.97
CA SER A 24 -16.09 17.08 -14.23
C SER A 24 -15.16 15.86 -14.25
N LYS A 25 -14.72 15.41 -15.45
CA LYS A 25 -13.79 14.28 -15.60
C LYS A 25 -12.52 14.38 -14.76
N SER A 26 -12.02 15.59 -14.46
CA SER A 26 -10.89 15.74 -13.54
C SER A 26 -11.27 15.50 -12.08
N ASP A 27 -12.50 15.80 -11.69
CA ASP A 27 -12.99 15.60 -10.33
C ASP A 27 -13.16 14.10 -10.03
N GLN A 28 -13.66 13.32 -11.00
CA GLN A 28 -13.73 11.86 -10.85
C GLN A 28 -12.35 11.20 -10.77
N SER A 29 -11.40 11.65 -11.59
CA SER A 29 -10.02 11.15 -11.54
C SER A 29 -9.35 11.46 -10.20
N ALA A 30 -9.56 12.66 -9.66
CA ALA A 30 -9.05 13.03 -8.33
C ALA A 30 -9.66 12.15 -7.23
N PHE A 31 -10.97 11.91 -7.27
CA PHE A 31 -11.62 11.01 -6.32
C PHE A 31 -11.11 9.57 -6.43
N PHE A 32 -10.95 9.05 -7.65
CA PHE A 32 -10.35 7.72 -7.89
C PHE A 32 -8.94 7.63 -7.32
N LYS A 33 -8.09 8.62 -7.59
CA LYS A 33 -6.73 8.73 -7.06
C LYS A 33 -6.74 8.69 -5.54
N ASP A 34 -7.54 9.53 -4.89
CA ASP A 34 -7.55 9.66 -3.43
C ASP A 34 -7.95 8.34 -2.75
N GLU A 35 -9.00 7.68 -3.23
CA GLU A 35 -9.44 6.39 -2.70
C GLU A 35 -8.45 5.25 -3.02
N LEU A 36 -7.80 5.28 -4.19
CA LEU A 36 -6.79 4.29 -4.55
C LEU A 36 -5.52 4.43 -3.72
N ILE A 37 -5.05 5.66 -3.47
CA ILE A 37 -3.95 5.93 -2.55
C ILE A 37 -4.33 5.48 -1.15
N LYS A 38 -5.50 5.89 -0.63
CA LYS A 38 -5.96 5.51 0.70
C LYS A 38 -6.02 3.98 0.86
N SER A 39 -6.61 3.28 -0.10
CA SER A 39 -6.67 1.82 -0.10
C SER A 39 -5.27 1.20 -0.21
N GLY A 40 -4.37 1.82 -0.98
CA GLY A 40 -2.97 1.43 -1.06
C GLY A 40 -2.24 1.61 0.27
N LEU A 41 -2.48 2.70 0.99
CA LEU A 41 -1.90 2.99 2.30
C LEU A 41 -2.32 1.96 3.35
N GLU A 42 -3.60 1.57 3.33
CA GLU A 42 -4.14 0.55 4.23
C GLU A 42 -3.52 -0.84 3.95
N ARG A 43 -3.14 -1.10 2.69
CA ARG A 43 -2.61 -2.40 2.26
C ARG A 43 -1.08 -2.52 2.36
N PHE A 44 -0.35 -1.47 1.99
CA PHE A 44 1.12 -1.49 1.82
C PHE A 44 1.86 -0.53 2.75
N GLY A 45 1.14 0.30 3.52
CA GLY A 45 1.73 1.41 4.26
C GLY A 45 2.06 2.58 3.34
N GLN A 46 2.87 3.53 3.82
CA GLN A 46 3.29 4.70 3.05
C GLN A 46 4.57 4.41 2.26
N PRO A 47 4.52 4.27 0.92
CA PRO A 47 5.73 4.11 0.13
C PRO A 47 6.53 5.43 0.16
N ILE A 48 7.83 5.33 0.42
CA ILE A 48 8.70 6.51 0.54
C ILE A 48 8.76 7.30 -0.78
N GLU A 49 8.70 6.58 -1.91
CA GLU A 49 8.74 7.15 -3.26
C GLU A 49 7.35 7.42 -3.86
N GLY A 50 6.29 7.15 -3.10
CA GLY A 50 4.90 7.20 -3.58
C GLY A 50 4.46 5.95 -4.33
N PHE A 51 3.21 5.96 -4.80
CA PHE A 51 2.60 4.83 -5.49
C PHE A 51 2.99 4.80 -6.97
N ASN A 52 3.48 3.65 -7.41
CA ASN A 52 3.80 3.34 -8.80
C ASN A 52 2.91 2.19 -9.33
N ALA A 53 3.00 1.92 -10.63
CA ALA A 53 2.19 0.89 -11.29
C ALA A 53 2.37 -0.52 -10.68
N PHE A 54 3.60 -0.90 -10.35
CA PHE A 54 3.90 -2.22 -9.81
C PHE A 54 3.33 -2.42 -8.40
N ILE A 55 3.41 -1.37 -7.56
CA ILE A 55 2.74 -1.38 -6.24
C ILE A 55 1.24 -1.59 -6.43
N TYR A 56 0.60 -0.96 -7.41
CA TYR A 56 -0.82 -1.13 -7.62
C TYR A 56 -1.22 -2.47 -8.23
N LEU A 57 -0.46 -3.00 -9.18
CA LEU A 57 -0.68 -4.35 -9.70
C LEU A 57 -0.63 -5.41 -8.61
N GLU A 58 0.25 -5.22 -7.64
CA GLU A 58 0.36 -6.11 -6.51
C GLU A 58 -0.72 -5.86 -5.46
N ALA A 59 -1.02 -4.58 -5.20
CA ALA A 59 -1.98 -4.20 -4.18
C ALA A 59 -3.42 -4.47 -4.58
N PHE A 60 -3.74 -4.49 -5.86
CA PHE A 60 -5.10 -4.57 -6.37
C PHE A 60 -5.17 -5.65 -7.45
N PRO A 61 -5.58 -6.88 -7.10
CA PRO A 61 -5.57 -8.00 -8.04
C PRO A 61 -6.55 -7.79 -9.20
N GLY A 62 -7.47 -6.81 -9.10
CA GLY A 62 -8.38 -6.47 -10.17
C GLY A 62 -7.70 -5.70 -11.31
N PHE A 63 -6.55 -5.07 -11.06
CA PHE A 63 -5.75 -4.47 -12.13
C PHE A 63 -5.03 -5.54 -12.96
N GLU A 64 -4.85 -5.22 -14.23
CA GLU A 64 -3.98 -5.95 -15.15
C GLU A 64 -2.89 -5.01 -15.67
N GLU A 65 -1.75 -5.56 -16.08
CA GLU A 65 -0.62 -4.77 -16.62
C GLU A 65 -1.05 -3.81 -17.75
N VAL A 66 -2.01 -4.23 -18.57
CA VAL A 66 -2.56 -3.43 -19.68
C VAL A 66 -3.28 -2.15 -19.21
N ASP A 67 -3.81 -2.12 -17.98
CA ASP A 67 -4.46 -0.91 -17.44
C ASP A 67 -3.47 0.23 -17.25
N PHE A 68 -2.19 -0.10 -17.08
CA PHE A 68 -1.13 0.87 -16.90
C PHE A 68 -0.49 1.30 -18.22
N ASP A 69 -0.95 0.82 -19.38
CA ASP A 69 -0.39 1.26 -20.65
C ASP A 69 -0.57 2.77 -20.86
N GLY A 70 0.53 3.49 -21.08
CA GLY A 70 0.54 4.93 -21.28
C GLY A 70 0.37 5.76 -20.00
N VAL A 71 0.25 5.15 -18.82
CA VAL A 71 0.10 5.89 -17.55
C VAL A 71 1.33 6.76 -17.29
N GLU A 72 1.11 8.05 -17.15
CA GLU A 72 2.15 9.04 -16.88
C GLU A 72 2.69 8.93 -15.45
N THR A 73 4.00 9.12 -15.31
CA THR A 73 4.71 9.17 -14.02
C THR A 73 5.43 10.51 -13.89
N LEU A 74 6.02 10.78 -12.72
CA LEU A 74 6.74 12.05 -12.48
C LEU A 74 7.86 12.33 -13.50
N GLU A 75 8.57 11.31 -13.95
CA GLU A 75 9.72 11.47 -14.87
C GLU A 75 9.62 10.61 -16.14
N GLY A 76 8.44 10.04 -16.42
CA GLY A 76 8.28 9.12 -17.53
C GLY A 76 6.85 8.68 -17.76
N LYS A 77 6.72 7.47 -18.27
CA LYS A 77 5.45 6.80 -18.52
C LYS A 77 5.61 5.30 -18.45
N MET A 78 4.52 4.62 -18.18
CA MET A 78 4.42 3.17 -18.30
C MET A 78 4.12 2.80 -19.77
N THR A 79 4.64 1.67 -20.23
CA THR A 79 4.44 1.16 -21.59
C THR A 79 4.24 -0.33 -21.54
N PHE A 80 3.09 -0.79 -22.01
CA PHE A 80 2.74 -2.19 -22.13
C PHE A 80 2.95 -2.65 -23.58
N LYS A 81 3.91 -3.56 -23.79
CA LYS A 81 4.21 -4.07 -25.13
C LYS A 81 4.61 -5.54 -25.04
N ASP A 82 4.12 -6.32 -26.01
CA ASP A 82 4.44 -7.74 -26.13
C ASP A 82 4.12 -8.55 -24.86
N GLY A 83 3.11 -8.12 -24.09
CA GLY A 83 2.69 -8.78 -22.85
C GLY A 83 3.48 -8.40 -21.61
N THR A 84 4.32 -7.35 -21.67
CA THR A 84 5.10 -6.89 -20.52
C THR A 84 4.95 -5.38 -20.32
N LEU A 85 4.66 -4.99 -19.09
CA LEU A 85 4.67 -3.61 -18.63
C LEU A 85 6.09 -3.16 -18.25
N THR A 86 6.53 -2.05 -18.81
CA THR A 86 7.84 -1.46 -18.53
C THR A 86 7.73 0.04 -18.26
N PHE A 87 8.67 0.57 -17.50
CA PHE A 87 8.81 2.01 -17.28
C PHE A 87 9.75 2.62 -18.32
N GLU A 88 9.28 3.64 -19.04
CA GLU A 88 10.06 4.44 -20.00
C GLU A 88 10.24 5.85 -19.45
N ARG A 89 11.48 6.22 -19.11
CA ARG A 89 11.81 7.57 -18.66
C ARG A 89 11.78 8.56 -19.83
N THR A 90 11.16 9.72 -19.63
CA THR A 90 11.10 10.81 -20.61
C THR A 90 11.72 12.12 -20.11
N ALA A 91 12.01 12.24 -18.82
CA ALA A 91 12.66 13.41 -18.24
C ALA A 91 14.19 13.38 -18.40
N ASP A 92 14.77 14.56 -18.61
CA ASP A 92 16.21 14.81 -18.51
C ASP A 92 16.64 14.94 -17.04
N ASN A 93 17.96 14.98 -16.78
CA ASN A 93 18.51 15.14 -15.44
C ASN A 93 17.95 16.39 -14.71
N PRO A 94 17.81 16.34 -13.36
CA PRO A 94 18.25 15.29 -12.45
C PRO A 94 17.23 14.15 -12.30
N ILE A 95 17.74 12.94 -12.01
CA ILE A 95 16.92 11.76 -11.71
C ILE A 95 16.52 11.77 -10.23
N THR A 96 15.25 11.60 -9.93
CA THR A 96 14.76 11.38 -8.56
C THR A 96 14.43 9.92 -8.31
N SER A 97 14.33 9.56 -7.04
CA SER A 97 13.94 8.22 -6.60
C SER A 97 12.43 7.94 -6.79
N ALA A 98 11.62 8.99 -6.96
CA ALA A 98 10.18 8.93 -7.21
C ALA A 98 9.82 8.96 -8.71
N GLU A 99 10.80 8.74 -9.60
CA GLU A 99 10.65 8.86 -11.05
C GLU A 99 9.46 8.09 -11.67
N SER A 100 9.12 6.93 -11.09
CA SER A 100 8.04 6.06 -11.53
C SER A 100 6.74 6.25 -10.74
N MET A 101 6.67 7.22 -9.83
CA MET A 101 5.44 7.55 -9.13
C MET A 101 4.40 8.07 -10.12
N ILE A 102 3.18 7.54 -10.07
CA ILE A 102 2.10 7.93 -10.98
C ILE A 102 1.74 9.41 -10.75
N SER A 103 1.70 10.19 -11.83
CA SER A 103 1.30 11.60 -11.78
C SER A 103 -0.22 11.77 -11.72
N ASP A 104 -0.71 12.98 -11.46
CA ASP A 104 -2.15 13.26 -11.45
C ASP A 104 -2.81 12.96 -12.81
N GLU A 105 -2.09 13.25 -13.89
CA GLU A 105 -2.47 12.86 -15.25
C GLU A 105 -2.47 11.33 -15.41
N GLY A 106 -1.46 10.66 -14.86
CA GLY A 106 -1.37 9.21 -14.86
C GLY A 106 -2.57 8.51 -14.21
N TYR A 107 -3.09 9.03 -13.10
CA TYR A 107 -4.33 8.49 -12.50
C TYR A 107 -5.54 8.66 -13.40
N THR A 108 -5.57 9.72 -14.21
CA THR A 108 -6.63 9.92 -15.20
C THR A 108 -6.56 8.87 -16.30
N THR A 109 -5.36 8.60 -16.80
CA THR A 109 -5.11 7.54 -17.79
C THR A 109 -5.43 6.16 -17.22
N LEU A 110 -4.99 5.87 -16.00
CA LEU A 110 -5.24 4.60 -15.31
C LEU A 110 -6.74 4.34 -15.09
N MET A 111 -7.46 5.32 -14.53
CA MET A 111 -8.91 5.22 -14.31
C MET A 111 -9.63 4.94 -15.63
N LYS A 112 -9.26 5.67 -16.69
CA LYS A 112 -9.84 5.50 -18.01
C LYS A 112 -9.59 4.08 -18.54
N ASN A 113 -8.34 3.64 -18.60
CA ASN A 113 -7.98 2.32 -19.12
C ASN A 113 -8.70 1.20 -18.37
N PHE A 114 -8.68 1.26 -17.03
CA PHE A 114 -9.36 0.29 -16.20
C PHE A 114 -10.87 0.30 -16.44
N SER A 115 -11.51 1.48 -16.45
CA SER A 115 -12.94 1.62 -16.70
C SER A 115 -13.36 1.07 -18.07
N GLU A 116 -12.55 1.30 -19.11
CA GLU A 116 -12.76 0.78 -20.45
C GLU A 116 -12.64 -0.76 -20.47
N ARG A 117 -11.64 -1.32 -19.81
CA ARG A 117 -11.44 -2.78 -19.73
C ARG A 117 -12.62 -3.47 -19.03
N ILE A 118 -13.09 -2.91 -17.92
CA ILE A 118 -14.19 -3.52 -17.14
C ILE A 118 -15.59 -3.08 -17.62
N GLY A 119 -15.67 -2.22 -18.64
CA GLY A 119 -16.92 -1.81 -19.27
C GLY A 119 -17.79 -0.87 -18.43
N VAL A 120 -17.18 -0.04 -17.58
CA VAL A 120 -17.88 0.94 -16.73
C VAL A 120 -17.70 2.35 -17.32
N ASN A 121 -18.80 3.05 -17.55
CA ASN A 121 -18.76 4.45 -17.98
C ASN A 121 -18.75 5.35 -16.74
N VAL A 122 -17.70 6.17 -16.60
CA VAL A 122 -17.52 7.04 -15.42
C VAL A 122 -18.04 8.44 -15.71
N GLU A 123 -19.16 8.79 -15.09
CA GLU A 123 -19.75 10.14 -15.16
C GLU A 123 -19.89 10.79 -13.78
N THR A 124 -19.89 9.99 -12.72
CA THR A 124 -20.12 10.40 -11.34
C THR A 124 -19.15 9.71 -10.37
N GLU A 125 -19.04 10.23 -9.14
CA GLU A 125 -18.27 9.57 -8.06
C GLU A 125 -18.83 8.18 -7.71
N ALA A 126 -20.14 7.96 -7.89
CA ALA A 126 -20.75 6.65 -7.68
C ALA A 126 -20.28 5.61 -8.71
N ASP A 127 -20.01 6.05 -9.94
CA ASP A 127 -19.41 5.18 -10.96
C ASP A 127 -17.96 4.84 -10.61
N VAL A 128 -17.21 5.80 -10.05
CA VAL A 128 -15.85 5.56 -9.54
C VAL A 128 -15.88 4.56 -8.37
N ALA A 129 -16.83 4.69 -7.45
CA ALA A 129 -17.00 3.72 -6.36
C ALA A 129 -17.25 2.30 -6.91
N THR A 130 -18.04 2.19 -7.99
CA THR A 130 -18.27 0.91 -8.69
C THR A 130 -16.98 0.36 -9.33
N LEU A 131 -16.12 1.22 -9.89
CA LEU A 131 -14.80 0.80 -10.36
C LEU A 131 -13.97 0.22 -9.22
N LEU A 132 -13.89 0.94 -8.10
CA LEU A 132 -13.09 0.54 -6.95
C LEU A 132 -13.60 -0.77 -6.35
N GLU A 133 -14.92 -0.98 -6.28
CA GLU A 133 -15.50 -2.27 -5.88
C GLU A 133 -15.02 -3.41 -6.81
N LYS A 134 -15.11 -3.22 -8.12
CA LYS A 134 -14.65 -4.22 -9.11
C LYS A 134 -13.15 -4.47 -9.08
N LEU A 135 -12.37 -3.45 -8.74
CA LEU A 135 -10.92 -3.56 -8.56
C LEU A 135 -10.54 -4.56 -7.46
N HIS A 136 -11.48 -4.82 -6.55
CA HIS A 136 -11.29 -5.67 -5.39
C HIS A 136 -11.84 -7.09 -5.56
N GLU A 137 -12.71 -7.32 -6.53
CA GLU A 137 -13.49 -8.57 -6.67
C GLU A 137 -12.76 -9.72 -7.39
N SER A 138 -11.49 -9.59 -7.78
CA SER A 138 -10.78 -10.71 -8.40
C SER A 138 -10.28 -11.72 -7.36
N ASN A 139 -11.12 -12.74 -7.18
CA ASN A 139 -10.93 -14.04 -6.51
C ASN A 139 -11.57 -14.20 -5.11
N GLY A 140 -12.91 -14.22 -5.06
CA GLY A 140 -13.65 -14.87 -3.98
C GLY A 140 -15.15 -14.56 -4.01
N GLU A 141 -16.00 -15.60 -3.95
CA GLU A 141 -17.46 -15.47 -3.85
C GLU A 141 -17.91 -14.40 -2.83
N PRO A 142 -19.02 -13.67 -3.11
CA PRO A 142 -19.56 -12.70 -2.16
C PRO A 142 -20.04 -13.44 -0.91
N ASN A 143 -19.42 -13.15 0.23
CA ASN A 143 -19.89 -13.64 1.52
C ASN A 143 -21.20 -12.92 1.85
N ALA A 144 -22.30 -13.66 1.77
CA ALA A 144 -23.68 -13.17 1.94
C ALA A 144 -24.06 -12.81 3.39
N ASN A 145 -23.15 -12.19 4.13
CA ASN A 145 -23.42 -11.63 5.44
C ASN A 145 -22.97 -10.17 5.42
N GLY A 146 -23.93 -9.28 5.17
CA GLY A 146 -23.74 -7.84 5.25
C GLY A 146 -23.29 -7.45 6.65
N ASP A 147 -22.01 -7.16 6.78
CA ASP A 147 -21.46 -6.29 7.82
C ASP A 147 -20.66 -5.22 7.09
N ASP A 148 -21.17 -4.00 7.21
CA ASP A 148 -20.68 -2.79 6.56
C ASP A 148 -19.39 -2.35 7.27
N ASN A 149 -18.26 -2.90 6.82
CA ASN A 149 -16.92 -2.38 7.09
C ASN A 149 -16.10 -2.54 5.81
N THR A 150 -16.08 -1.47 5.02
CA THR A 150 -15.19 -1.25 3.88
C THR A 150 -13.73 -1.47 4.31
N GLY A 151 -13.21 -2.67 4.06
CA GLY A 151 -11.86 -3.08 4.40
C GLY A 151 -11.48 -4.24 3.49
N ILE A 152 -10.92 -3.88 2.34
CA ILE A 152 -10.84 -4.75 1.19
C ILE A 152 -9.73 -5.79 1.40
N LEU A 153 -10.13 -7.06 1.46
CA LEU A 153 -9.35 -8.29 1.69
C LEU A 153 -7.85 -8.10 2.00
N PRO A 154 -7.41 -8.26 3.26
CA PRO A 154 -5.98 -8.34 3.61
C PRO A 154 -5.39 -9.65 3.08
N PHE A 155 -4.11 -9.65 2.68
CA PHE A 155 -3.37 -10.90 2.51
C PHE A 155 -3.54 -11.73 3.79
N LYS A 156 -3.84 -13.03 3.67
CA LYS A 156 -3.88 -13.93 4.84
C LYS A 156 -2.48 -14.46 5.20
N SER A 157 -1.52 -14.23 4.30
CA SER A 157 -0.10 -14.53 4.45
C SER A 157 0.70 -13.34 4.99
N GLY A 158 1.88 -13.61 5.53
CA GLY A 158 2.78 -12.57 6.04
C GLY A 158 3.73 -13.06 7.12
N ALA A 159 4.34 -12.11 7.83
CA ALA A 159 5.25 -12.37 8.94
C ALA A 159 4.77 -11.66 10.21
N MET A 160 4.96 -12.30 11.36
CA MET A 160 4.71 -11.72 12.67
C MET A 160 5.77 -12.16 13.68
N GLY A 161 5.99 -11.36 14.71
CA GLY A 161 6.93 -11.73 15.77
C GLY A 161 7.30 -10.54 16.63
N LYS A 162 8.50 -10.59 17.20
CA LYS A 162 9.07 -9.53 18.03
C LYS A 162 10.43 -9.08 17.54
N VAL A 163 10.73 -7.80 17.69
CA VAL A 163 12.11 -7.29 17.64
C VAL A 163 12.64 -7.23 19.06
N LEU A 164 13.80 -7.85 19.29
CA LEU A 164 14.40 -8.05 20.60
C LEU A 164 15.78 -7.38 20.68
N LEU A 165 16.03 -6.64 21.76
CA LEU A 165 17.33 -6.09 22.13
C LEU A 165 18.02 -7.02 23.11
N GLY A 166 19.21 -7.48 22.73
CA GLY A 166 20.07 -8.32 23.55
C GLY A 166 21.55 -8.12 23.19
N PRO A 167 22.49 -8.45 24.10
CA PRO A 167 22.28 -8.63 25.53
C PRO A 167 21.92 -7.31 26.22
N THR A 168 21.27 -7.35 27.40
CA THR A 168 20.91 -6.13 28.16
C THR A 168 21.75 -5.88 29.41
N CYS A 169 22.64 -6.82 29.74
CA CYS A 169 23.56 -6.76 30.88
C CYS A 169 24.99 -7.14 30.45
N PRO A 170 26.03 -6.53 31.07
CA PRO A 170 27.43 -6.87 30.78
C PRO A 170 27.85 -8.28 31.20
N VAL A 171 27.14 -8.90 32.15
CA VAL A 171 27.55 -10.19 32.73
C VAL A 171 26.36 -11.10 32.90
N GLU A 172 26.44 -12.30 32.34
CA GLU A 172 25.48 -13.38 32.59
C GLU A 172 25.68 -13.99 33.98
N LYS A 173 24.59 -14.35 34.65
CA LYS A 173 24.57 -14.98 35.98
C LYS A 173 23.90 -16.34 35.92
N ASP A 174 24.26 -17.22 36.86
CA ASP A 174 23.54 -18.48 37.13
C ASP A 174 23.04 -18.46 38.59
N PRO A 175 21.70 -18.43 38.83
CA PRO A 175 20.64 -18.45 37.84
C PRO A 175 20.57 -17.14 37.00
N PRO A 176 19.99 -17.18 35.78
CA PRO A 176 19.80 -16.01 34.94
C PRO A 176 19.04 -14.90 35.68
N ASP A 177 19.57 -13.67 35.63
CA ASP A 177 18.89 -12.50 36.19
C ASP A 177 17.74 -12.11 35.25
N PRO A 178 16.47 -12.18 35.68
CA PRO A 178 15.34 -11.84 34.81
C PRO A 178 15.38 -10.40 34.28
N ASN A 179 16.09 -9.49 34.94
CA ASN A 179 16.27 -8.11 34.46
C ASN A 179 17.22 -7.99 33.27
N CYS A 180 17.99 -9.06 33.01
CA CYS A 180 18.94 -9.17 31.91
C CYS A 180 18.38 -9.89 30.68
N ALA A 181 17.13 -10.37 30.74
CA ALA A 181 16.46 -10.94 29.58
C ALA A 181 16.34 -9.91 28.44
N ASP A 182 16.27 -10.40 27.21
CA ASP A 182 16.07 -9.56 26.05
C ASP A 182 14.78 -8.74 26.17
N LYS A 183 14.82 -7.50 25.65
CA LYS A 183 13.71 -6.56 25.75
C LYS A 183 13.13 -6.28 24.39
N GLY A 184 11.81 -6.07 24.33
CA GLY A 184 11.14 -5.59 23.13
C GLY A 184 11.76 -4.29 22.62
N TYR A 185 11.94 -4.18 21.31
CA TYR A 185 12.49 -3.00 20.66
C TYR A 185 11.43 -2.30 19.82
N ALA A 186 11.03 -1.10 20.24
CA ALA A 186 10.20 -0.22 19.42
C ALA A 186 11.05 0.42 18.30
N THR A 187 10.91 -0.09 17.08
CA THR A 187 11.59 0.37 15.87
C THR A 187 10.71 0.16 14.62
N THR A 188 11.23 0.53 13.46
CA THR A 188 10.63 0.24 12.16
C THR A 188 11.30 -0.98 11.55
N ILE A 189 10.53 -1.90 10.99
CA ILE A 189 11.01 -3.00 10.16
C ILE A 189 10.84 -2.59 8.70
N GLN A 190 11.91 -2.69 7.94
CA GLN A 190 11.91 -2.60 6.49
C GLN A 190 11.74 -4.01 5.91
N VAL A 191 10.79 -4.17 5.00
CA VAL A 191 10.63 -5.39 4.19
C VAL A 191 11.15 -5.06 2.81
N ILE A 192 12.08 -5.87 2.31
CA ILE A 192 12.73 -5.67 1.02
C ILE A 192 12.46 -6.89 0.16
N GLU A 193 11.99 -6.67 -1.06
CA GLU A 193 11.71 -7.76 -2.00
C GLU A 193 13.01 -8.29 -2.60
N LYS A 194 13.23 -9.60 -2.49
CA LYS A 194 14.37 -10.26 -3.11
C LYS A 194 14.19 -10.36 -4.61
N ASN A 195 15.31 -10.24 -5.33
CA ASN A 195 15.37 -10.30 -6.81
C ASN A 195 14.73 -9.10 -7.54
N SER A 196 14.27 -8.07 -6.82
CA SER A 196 13.95 -6.78 -7.45
C SER A 196 15.26 -6.11 -7.94
N PRO A 197 15.27 -5.37 -9.07
CA PRO A 197 16.48 -4.83 -9.70
C PRO A 197 17.34 -3.92 -8.82
N LYS A 198 16.82 -3.49 -7.65
CA LYS A 198 17.50 -2.60 -6.70
C LYS A 198 17.36 -3.03 -5.23
N SER A 199 16.86 -4.23 -4.91
CA SER A 199 16.46 -4.57 -3.53
C SER A 199 15.56 -3.47 -2.96
N SER A 200 14.48 -3.14 -3.68
CA SER A 200 13.58 -2.05 -3.32
C SER A 200 12.86 -2.35 -2.01
N LEU A 201 12.73 -1.31 -1.17
CA LEU A 201 11.85 -1.33 -0.02
C LEU A 201 10.43 -1.64 -0.50
N PHE A 202 9.91 -2.77 -0.04
CA PHE A 202 8.59 -3.27 -0.35
C PHE A 202 7.53 -2.64 0.55
N SER A 203 7.77 -2.68 1.86
CA SER A 203 6.89 -2.11 2.86
C SER A 203 7.68 -1.81 4.13
N SER A 204 7.06 -1.09 5.06
CA SER A 204 7.59 -0.90 6.40
C SER A 204 6.50 -1.01 7.44
N VAL A 205 6.84 -1.57 8.60
CA VAL A 205 5.93 -1.71 9.74
C VAL A 205 6.61 -1.22 11.01
N GLU A 206 5.89 -0.45 11.82
CA GLU A 206 6.35 -0.07 13.15
C GLU A 206 6.02 -1.19 14.15
N THR A 207 6.98 -1.54 14.98
CA THR A 207 6.72 -2.42 16.13
C THR A 207 6.09 -1.62 17.28
N ASP A 208 5.29 -2.26 18.11
CA ASP A 208 4.80 -1.64 19.35
C ASP A 208 5.90 -1.48 20.42
N LYS A 209 5.50 -1.00 21.61
CA LYS A 209 6.42 -0.75 22.74
C LYS A 209 7.05 -2.04 23.30
N GLU A 210 6.37 -3.16 23.09
CA GLU A 210 6.82 -4.49 23.48
C GLU A 210 7.59 -5.18 22.34
N GLY A 211 7.83 -4.47 21.24
CA GLY A 211 8.56 -4.93 20.06
C GLY A 211 7.74 -5.83 19.14
N ASN A 212 6.43 -6.00 19.36
CA ASN A 212 5.62 -6.86 18.49
C ASN A 212 5.39 -6.20 17.14
N TYR A 213 5.39 -7.00 16.09
CA TYR A 213 4.98 -6.58 14.75
C TYR A 213 4.13 -7.65 14.06
N LYS A 214 3.37 -7.19 13.07
CA LYS A 214 2.67 -8.04 12.11
C LYS A 214 2.64 -7.32 10.78
N VAL A 215 3.17 -7.96 9.75
CA VAL A 215 3.15 -7.45 8.38
C VAL A 215 2.49 -8.48 7.48
N PHE A 216 1.51 -8.03 6.70
CA PHE A 216 0.85 -8.84 5.69
C PHE A 216 1.65 -8.75 4.40
N LEU A 217 2.03 -9.90 3.86
CA LEU A 217 2.87 -9.99 2.66
C LEU A 217 2.27 -11.03 1.72
N PRO A 218 2.28 -10.80 0.40
CA PRO A 218 1.94 -11.83 -0.56
C PRO A 218 3.00 -12.95 -0.58
N PRO A 219 2.70 -14.07 -1.25
CA PRO A 219 3.67 -15.14 -1.43
C PRO A 219 4.88 -14.66 -2.23
N GLY A 220 6.08 -14.89 -1.70
CA GLY A 220 7.30 -14.34 -2.29
C GLY A 220 8.53 -14.51 -1.40
N GLU A 221 9.67 -14.01 -1.89
CA GLU A 221 10.93 -13.98 -1.15
C GLU A 221 11.23 -12.56 -0.69
N TYR A 222 11.49 -12.40 0.61
CA TYR A 222 11.73 -11.09 1.21
C TYR A 222 12.93 -11.14 2.15
N GLU A 223 13.42 -9.95 2.48
CA GLU A 223 14.41 -9.71 3.52
C GLU A 223 13.81 -8.72 4.52
N LEU A 224 13.82 -9.08 5.81
CA LEU A 224 13.34 -8.24 6.91
C LEU A 224 14.53 -7.62 7.62
N GLN A 225 14.49 -6.30 7.78
CA GLN A 225 15.50 -5.56 8.52
C GLN A 225 14.85 -4.64 9.54
N ALA A 226 15.04 -4.92 10.83
CA ALA A 226 14.74 -3.95 11.87
C ALA A 226 15.75 -2.79 11.83
N LEU A 227 15.28 -1.55 11.92
CA LEU A 227 16.16 -0.40 11.96
C LEU A 227 16.88 -0.33 13.31
N GLY A 228 18.21 -0.31 13.25
CA GLY A 228 19.09 -0.12 14.41
C GLY A 228 19.56 1.33 14.59
N GLY A 229 20.49 1.53 15.51
CA GLY A 229 21.16 2.81 15.69
C GLY A 229 22.42 2.96 14.81
N LYS A 230 23.01 4.17 14.80
CA LYS A 230 24.19 4.48 13.96
C LYS A 230 25.40 3.56 14.22
N THR A 231 25.57 3.13 15.47
CA THR A 231 26.65 2.21 15.87
C THR A 231 26.08 0.95 16.51
N PHE A 232 25.11 1.15 17.42
CA PHE A 232 24.31 0.15 18.11
C PHE A 232 22.91 0.74 18.41
N PRO A 233 21.88 -0.09 18.63
CA PRO A 233 21.90 -1.53 18.44
C PRO A 233 22.05 -1.89 16.95
N ARG A 234 22.72 -2.99 16.64
CA ARG A 234 22.87 -3.49 15.26
C ARG A 234 21.88 -4.63 15.04
N CYS A 235 20.96 -4.44 14.12
CA CYS A 235 19.99 -5.46 13.78
C CYS A 235 20.46 -6.19 12.52
N GLU A 236 20.35 -7.51 12.55
CA GLU A 236 20.67 -8.34 11.39
C GLU A 236 19.48 -8.38 10.42
N TRP A 237 19.79 -8.74 9.18
CA TRP A 237 18.80 -8.96 8.15
C TRP A 237 18.36 -10.41 8.22
N GLU A 238 17.08 -10.67 7.96
CA GLU A 238 16.52 -12.01 8.02
C GLU A 238 15.80 -12.34 6.72
N ASP A 239 16.24 -13.43 6.09
CA ASP A 239 15.68 -13.93 4.84
C ASP A 239 14.43 -14.75 5.11
N ILE A 240 13.32 -14.39 4.44
CA ILE A 240 12.06 -15.12 4.60
C ILE A 240 11.45 -15.50 3.25
N THR A 241 10.72 -16.61 3.26
CA THR A 241 9.83 -17.01 2.17
C THR A 241 8.42 -17.06 2.71
N ILE A 242 7.52 -16.32 2.07
CA ILE A 242 6.10 -16.31 2.41
C ILE A 242 5.38 -17.28 1.48
N GLU A 243 4.70 -18.26 2.05
CA GLU A 243 3.80 -19.15 1.32
C GLU A 243 2.37 -18.59 1.30
N PRO A 244 1.54 -18.96 0.29
CA PRO A 244 0.12 -18.60 0.27
C PRO A 244 -0.60 -18.91 1.57
N ASP A 245 -1.46 -17.98 2.00
CA ASP A 245 -2.29 -18.06 3.20
C ASP A 245 -1.53 -18.39 4.51
N THR A 246 -0.21 -18.16 4.55
CA THR A 246 0.65 -18.54 5.68
C THR A 246 1.21 -17.33 6.40
N MET A 247 0.95 -17.25 7.71
CA MET A 247 1.53 -16.25 8.61
C MET A 247 2.71 -16.88 9.36
N ILE A 248 3.93 -16.59 8.91
CA ILE A 248 5.14 -17.12 9.56
C ILE A 248 5.42 -16.34 10.86
N LYS A 249 5.99 -17.04 11.85
CA LYS A 249 6.41 -16.42 13.10
C LYS A 249 7.94 -16.33 13.15
N ILE A 250 8.48 -15.12 13.22
CA ILE A 250 9.92 -14.88 13.25
C ILE A 250 10.28 -13.69 14.14
N ASP A 251 11.17 -13.92 15.09
CA ASP A 251 11.68 -12.86 15.96
C ASP A 251 12.99 -12.32 15.38
N LEU A 252 13.14 -11.00 15.36
CA LEU A 252 14.35 -10.31 14.90
C LEU A 252 15.17 -9.88 16.11
N THR A 253 16.49 -10.02 16.03
CA THR A 253 17.39 -9.66 17.14
C THR A 253 18.30 -8.50 16.77
N CYS A 254 18.50 -7.59 17.72
CA CYS A 254 19.39 -6.45 17.59
C CYS A 254 20.44 -6.46 18.71
N ASP A 255 21.72 -6.57 18.32
CA ASP A 255 22.86 -6.56 19.22
C ASP A 255 23.08 -5.16 19.81
N THR A 256 22.98 -5.04 21.12
CA THR A 256 23.22 -3.77 21.84
C THR A 256 24.70 -3.39 21.91
N GLY A 257 25.61 -4.33 21.66
CA GLY A 257 27.05 -4.17 21.85
C GLY A 257 27.52 -4.27 23.30
N ILE A 258 26.64 -4.58 24.25
CA ILE A 258 27.00 -4.83 25.66
C ILE A 258 27.76 -6.17 25.74
N ARG A 259 28.85 -6.21 26.52
CA ARG A 259 29.74 -7.37 26.70
C ARG A 259 30.34 -7.35 28.11
#